data_AF-A0A395VXA4-F1
#
_entry.id   AF-A0A395VXA4-F1
#
_cell.length_a   1.000
_cell.length_b   1.000
_cell.length_c   1.000
_cell.angle_alpha   90.00
_cell.angle_beta   90.00
_cell.angle_gamma   90.00
#
_symmetry.space_group_name_H-M   'P 1'
#
loop_
_entity.id
_entity.type
_entity.pdbx_description
1 polymer ?
#
loop_
_entity_poly.entity_id
_entity_poly.type
_entity_poly.pdbx_seq_one_letter_code
_entity_poly.pdbx_strand_id
1 'polypeptide(L)'
;MKAITIKQPWASLIVHGIKDIENRTWACPWKYIGHRVLIHASGKPVEMRNPNSVFTKAQWDSLPVEFQRKIICAEGIVNSAIIGSVEIIGCSINHPSKWAEKSDDSKGYYENPIYNWVLANPILFPEPIPAKGKLSFWEYPNINSEDDICLCNLVVNERNQVVSYGEYDRCVYCGSKWSK
;
A
#
# COMPACT_ATOMS: atom_id res chain seq x y z
N MET A 1 12.59 -4.35 5.69
CA MET A 1 11.48 -4.81 4.81
C MET A 1 11.50 -4.04 3.50
N LYS A 2 10.98 -4.62 2.41
CA LYS A 2 10.79 -3.90 1.14
C LYS A 2 9.63 -2.91 1.23
N ALA A 3 9.79 -1.77 0.58
CA ALA A 3 8.79 -0.74 0.43
C ALA A 3 8.56 -0.41 -1.06
N ILE A 4 7.35 0.04 -1.38
CA ILE A 4 6.99 0.60 -2.68
C ILE A 4 6.36 1.98 -2.49
N THR A 5 6.78 2.93 -3.32
CA THR A 5 6.22 4.29 -3.32
C THR A 5 4.99 4.37 -4.21
N ILE A 6 3.88 4.86 -3.65
CA ILE A 6 2.58 5.00 -4.30
C ILE A 6 2.07 6.43 -4.09
N LYS A 7 1.50 7.03 -5.14
CA LYS A 7 0.94 8.39 -5.03
C LYS A 7 -0.39 8.37 -4.30
N GLN A 8 -0.70 9.47 -3.61
CA GLN A 8 -2.06 9.69 -3.12
C GLN A 8 -3.02 10.00 -4.28
N PRO A 9 -4.29 9.56 -4.21
CA PRO A 9 -4.96 8.92 -3.06
C PRO A 9 -4.78 7.38 -2.96
N TRP A 10 -4.08 6.76 -3.90
CA TRP A 10 -3.97 5.30 -4.00
C TRP A 10 -3.28 4.64 -2.81
N ALA A 11 -2.23 5.28 -2.28
CA ALA A 11 -1.54 4.78 -1.10
C ALA A 11 -2.50 4.57 0.08
N SER A 12 -3.31 5.60 0.39
CA SER A 12 -4.31 5.52 1.46
C SER A 12 -5.38 4.48 1.16
N LEU A 13 -5.87 4.39 -0.07
CA LEU A 13 -6.90 3.41 -0.43
C LEU A 13 -6.42 1.96 -0.29
N ILE A 14 -5.14 1.69 -0.55
CA ILE A 14 -4.54 0.36 -0.38
C ILE A 14 -4.47 -0.02 1.09
N VAL A 15 -3.92 0.85 1.95
CA VAL A 15 -3.73 0.50 3.38
C VAL A 15 -5.05 0.47 4.16
N HIS A 16 -6.11 1.09 3.65
CA HIS A 16 -7.48 0.95 4.17
C HIS A 16 -8.24 -0.25 3.58
N GLY A 17 -7.62 -1.03 2.68
CA GLY A 17 -8.24 -2.20 2.05
C GLY A 17 -9.35 -1.90 1.05
N ILE A 18 -9.42 -0.66 0.57
CA ILE A 18 -10.43 -0.24 -0.42
C ILE A 18 -9.95 -0.58 -1.84
N LYS A 19 -8.66 -0.36 -2.13
CA LYS A 19 -8.03 -0.66 -3.42
C LYS A 19 -7.19 -1.94 -3.30
N ASP A 20 -7.62 -2.99 -4.01
CA ASP A 20 -7.06 -4.34 -4.00
C ASP A 20 -6.03 -4.60 -5.12
N ILE A 21 -5.78 -3.60 -5.97
CA ILE A 21 -4.86 -3.71 -7.11
C ILE A 21 -3.88 -2.55 -7.12
N GLU A 22 -2.60 -2.85 -7.31
CA GLU A 22 -1.60 -1.86 -7.74
C GLU A 22 -1.31 -2.03 -9.24
N ASN A 23 -1.44 -0.95 -10.02
CA ASN A 23 -1.22 -0.98 -11.47
C ASN A 23 0.22 -0.55 -11.79
N ARG A 24 0.93 -1.34 -12.60
CA ARG A 24 2.31 -1.06 -13.02
C ARG A 24 2.52 -1.43 -14.47
N THR A 25 3.43 -0.74 -15.15
CA THR A 25 3.88 -1.08 -16.51
C THR A 25 4.88 -2.25 -16.55
N TRP A 26 5.08 -2.92 -15.41
CA TRP A 26 6.00 -4.04 -15.26
C TRP A 26 5.44 -5.09 -14.30
N ALA A 27 5.75 -6.35 -14.58
CA ALA A 27 5.29 -7.50 -13.80
C ALA A 27 5.85 -7.47 -12.37
N CYS A 28 5.06 -7.92 -11.40
CA CYS A 28 5.58 -8.09 -10.05
C CYS A 28 6.66 -9.18 -10.05
N PRO A 29 7.88 -8.92 -9.54
CA PRO A 29 8.91 -9.93 -9.40
C PRO A 29 8.43 -11.06 -8.50
N TRP A 30 8.59 -12.31 -8.95
CA TRP A 30 8.08 -13.51 -8.27
C TRP A 30 8.45 -13.56 -6.78
N LYS A 31 9.65 -13.11 -6.42
CA LYS A 31 10.18 -13.08 -5.05
C LYS A 31 9.43 -12.16 -4.08
N TYR A 32 8.49 -11.35 -4.57
CA TYR A 32 7.64 -10.50 -3.74
C TYR A 32 6.19 -11.00 -3.68
N ILE A 33 5.81 -11.98 -4.51
CA ILE A 33 4.52 -12.64 -4.43
C ILE A 33 4.52 -13.56 -3.20
N GLY A 34 3.47 -13.51 -2.40
CA GLY A 34 3.38 -14.16 -1.09
C GLY A 34 4.07 -13.38 0.04
N HIS A 35 4.60 -12.19 -0.23
CA HIS A 35 5.35 -11.40 0.76
C HIS A 35 4.69 -10.06 1.06
N ARG A 36 4.92 -9.59 2.30
CA ARG A 36 4.48 -8.29 2.78
C ARG A 36 5.46 -7.19 2.38
N VAL A 37 4.92 -6.09 1.90
CA VAL A 37 5.67 -4.89 1.53
C VAL A 37 5.07 -3.66 2.20
N LEU A 38 5.92 -2.68 2.48
CA LEU A 38 5.53 -1.39 3.03
C LEU A 38 4.96 -0.50 1.94
N ILE A 39 3.90 0.24 2.27
CA ILE A 39 3.31 1.25 1.41
C ILE A 39 3.79 2.62 1.85
N HIS A 40 4.61 3.25 0.99
CA HIS A 40 5.04 4.63 1.16
C HIS A 40 4.14 5.56 0.34
N ALA A 41 3.57 6.56 1.00
CA ALA A 41 2.84 7.65 0.36
C ALA A 41 3.85 8.65 -0.23
N SER A 42 3.82 8.82 -1.55
CA SER A 42 4.71 9.72 -2.27
C SER A 42 4.64 11.15 -1.74
N GLY A 43 5.76 11.86 -1.77
CA GLY A 43 5.79 13.31 -1.49
C GLY A 43 5.07 14.16 -2.54
N LYS A 44 4.83 13.61 -3.74
CA LYS A 44 4.09 14.27 -4.81
C LYS A 44 2.78 13.50 -5.09
N PRO A 45 1.62 14.00 -4.63
CA PRO A 45 0.33 13.36 -4.91
C PRO A 45 -0.02 13.44 -6.41
N VAL A 46 -1.04 12.70 -6.83
CA VAL A 46 -1.65 12.90 -8.16
C VAL A 46 -2.31 14.28 -8.20
N GLU A 47 -2.19 15.00 -9.32
CA GLU A 47 -2.95 16.23 -9.54
C GLU A 47 -4.42 15.86 -9.74
N MET A 48 -5.26 16.21 -8.77
CA MET A 48 -6.69 15.93 -8.80
C MET A 48 -7.45 17.25 -8.90
N ARG A 49 -7.94 17.57 -10.10
CA ARG A 49 -8.77 18.78 -10.33
C ARG A 49 -10.20 18.57 -9.85
N ASN A 50 -10.70 17.35 -10.03
CA ASN A 50 -11.97 16.86 -9.50
C ASN A 50 -11.90 15.32 -9.42
N PRO A 51 -12.81 14.66 -8.68
CA PRO A 51 -12.80 13.20 -8.54
C PRO A 51 -12.75 12.43 -9.86
N ASN A 52 -13.47 12.89 -10.89
CA ASN A 52 -13.53 12.22 -12.19
C ASN A 52 -12.21 12.29 -12.97
N SER A 53 -11.25 13.13 -12.56
CA SER A 53 -9.91 13.16 -13.17
C SER A 53 -8.99 12.06 -12.65
N VAL A 54 -9.37 11.35 -11.60
CA VAL A 54 -8.57 10.32 -10.94
C VAL A 54 -9.30 8.99 -10.84
N PHE A 55 -10.63 9.04 -10.63
CA PHE A 55 -11.47 7.86 -10.45
C PHE A 55 -12.42 7.67 -11.63
N THR A 56 -12.68 6.42 -11.98
CA THR A 56 -13.89 6.10 -12.76
C THR A 56 -15.12 6.29 -11.87
N LYS A 57 -16.30 6.48 -12.47
CA LYS A 57 -17.56 6.56 -11.72
C LYS A 57 -17.76 5.36 -10.80
N ALA A 58 -17.53 4.14 -11.30
CA ALA A 58 -17.68 2.91 -10.52
C ALA A 58 -16.69 2.80 -9.35
N GLN A 59 -15.49 3.36 -9.48
CA GLN A 59 -14.53 3.45 -8.37
C GLN A 59 -15.00 4.47 -7.35
N TRP A 60 -15.36 5.68 -7.79
CA TRP A 60 -15.82 6.76 -6.93
C TRP A 60 -17.05 6.38 -6.09
N ASP A 61 -18.08 5.85 -6.75
CA ASP A 61 -19.34 5.45 -6.11
C ASP A 61 -19.13 4.29 -5.12
N SER A 62 -18.03 3.55 -5.22
CA SER A 62 -17.69 2.47 -4.28
C SER A 62 -16.92 2.93 -3.04
N LEU A 63 -16.46 4.18 -3.01
CA LEU A 63 -15.78 4.74 -1.85
C LEU A 63 -16.82 5.06 -0.75
N PRO A 64 -16.54 4.75 0.52
CA PRO A 64 -17.34 5.25 1.63
C PRO A 64 -17.43 6.78 1.59
N VAL A 65 -18.58 7.36 1.95
CA VAL A 65 -18.81 8.83 1.92
C VAL A 65 -17.75 9.59 2.71
N GLU A 66 -17.37 9.09 3.89
CA GLU A 66 -16.29 9.65 4.70
C GLU A 66 -14.95 9.69 3.94
N PHE A 67 -14.66 8.67 3.12
CA PHE A 67 -13.44 8.61 2.33
C PHE A 67 -13.50 9.56 1.12
N GLN A 68 -14.66 9.68 0.48
CA GLN A 68 -14.91 10.69 -0.55
C GLN A 68 -14.67 12.10 0.00
N ARG A 69 -15.19 12.41 1.20
CA ARG A 69 -14.97 13.70 1.89
C ARG A 69 -13.47 13.93 2.14
N LYS A 70 -12.77 12.94 2.70
CA LYS A 70 -11.32 13.04 2.97
C LYS A 70 -10.52 13.35 1.70
N ILE A 71 -10.87 12.71 0.58
CA ILE A 71 -10.21 12.95 -0.71
C ILE A 71 -10.52 14.36 -1.22
N ILE A 72 -11.78 14.81 -1.21
CA ILE A 72 -12.18 16.14 -1.70
C ILE A 72 -11.54 17.25 -0.86
N CYS A 73 -11.60 17.12 0.47
CA CYS A 73 -11.12 18.14 1.40
C CYS A 73 -9.62 18.05 1.69
N ALA A 74 -8.92 17.08 1.10
CA ALA A 74 -7.53 16.73 1.43
C ALA A 74 -7.30 16.51 2.95
N GLU A 75 -8.33 16.04 3.66
CA GLU A 75 -8.32 15.89 5.11
C GLU A 75 -7.48 14.67 5.52
N GLY A 76 -6.49 14.90 6.38
CA GLY A 76 -5.65 13.83 6.92
C GLY A 76 -4.75 13.14 5.88
N ILE A 77 -4.47 13.78 4.74
CA ILE A 77 -3.55 13.23 3.75
C ILE A 77 -2.12 13.26 4.29
N VAL A 78 -1.55 12.07 4.43
CA VAL A 78 -0.13 11.88 4.74
C VAL A 78 0.65 11.69 3.45
N ASN A 79 1.74 12.44 3.29
CA ASN A 79 2.70 12.34 2.19
C ASN A 79 4.11 12.16 2.77
N SER A 80 5.04 11.66 1.96
CA SER A 80 6.45 11.45 2.35
C SER A 80 6.64 10.56 3.58
N ALA A 81 5.79 9.55 3.75
CA ALA A 81 5.85 8.63 4.88
C ALA A 81 5.39 7.22 4.49
N ILE A 82 5.88 6.22 5.21
CA ILE A 82 5.32 4.86 5.20
C ILE A 82 4.07 4.88 6.07
N ILE A 83 2.93 4.53 5.47
CA ILE A 83 1.61 4.66 6.12
C ILE A 83 0.97 3.30 6.45
N GLY A 84 1.59 2.21 6.01
CA GLY A 84 1.06 0.88 6.22
C GLY A 84 1.85 -0.18 5.46
N SER A 85 1.26 -1.36 5.38
CA SER A 85 1.80 -2.49 4.61
C SER A 85 0.69 -3.31 3.98
N VAL A 86 1.06 -4.12 2.99
CA VAL A 86 0.13 -5.03 2.30
C VAL A 86 0.89 -6.26 1.82
N GLU A 87 0.21 -7.38 1.67
CA GLU A 87 0.76 -8.56 0.99
C GLU A 87 0.46 -8.50 -0.50
N ILE A 88 1.45 -8.83 -1.32
CA ILE A 88 1.24 -9.04 -2.75
C ILE A 88 0.97 -10.52 -2.95
N ILE A 89 -0.23 -10.91 -3.35
CA ILE A 89 -0.64 -12.32 -3.45
C ILE A 89 -0.71 -12.83 -4.89
N GLY A 90 -0.53 -11.95 -5.88
CA GLY A 90 -0.55 -12.34 -7.29
C GLY A 90 -0.20 -11.20 -8.23
N CYS A 91 -0.04 -11.54 -9.50
CA CYS A 91 0.18 -10.58 -10.58
C CYS A 91 -0.49 -11.10 -11.84
N SER A 92 -1.31 -10.29 -12.48
CA SER A 92 -2.05 -10.66 -13.68
C SER A 92 -2.17 -9.46 -14.63
N ILE A 93 -2.68 -9.68 -15.84
CA ILE A 93 -3.06 -8.62 -16.77
C ILE A 93 -4.58 -8.68 -16.91
N ASN A 94 -5.23 -7.51 -17.02
CA ASN A 94 -6.67 -7.37 -17.19
C ASN A 94 -7.51 -7.96 -16.04
N HIS A 95 -6.99 -7.94 -14.81
CA HIS A 95 -7.68 -8.43 -13.60
C HIS A 95 -9.11 -7.87 -13.47
N PRO A 96 -10.13 -8.66 -13.08
CA PRO A 96 -11.54 -8.23 -13.10
C PRO A 96 -11.90 -7.13 -12.09
N SER A 97 -11.06 -6.86 -11.10
CA SER A 97 -11.30 -5.77 -10.13
C SER A 97 -11.54 -4.42 -10.82
N LYS A 98 -12.47 -3.63 -10.29
CA LYS A 98 -12.72 -2.25 -10.72
C LYS A 98 -11.50 -1.33 -10.57
N TRP A 99 -10.54 -1.72 -9.75
CA TRP A 99 -9.31 -0.97 -9.49
C TRP A 99 -8.18 -1.31 -10.47
N ALA A 100 -8.39 -2.32 -11.32
CA ALA A 100 -7.43 -2.73 -12.35
C ALA A 100 -7.58 -1.86 -13.60
N GLU A 101 -6.47 -1.26 -14.01
CA GLU A 101 -6.35 -0.67 -15.34
C GLU A 101 -6.21 -1.79 -16.38
N LYS A 102 -6.80 -1.57 -17.56
CA LYS A 102 -6.86 -2.55 -18.64
C LYS A 102 -5.79 -2.26 -19.68
N SER A 103 -5.15 -3.32 -20.13
CA SER A 103 -4.29 -3.30 -21.32
C SER A 103 -5.15 -3.37 -22.56
N ASP A 104 -4.78 -2.62 -23.59
CA ASP A 104 -5.38 -2.72 -24.92
C ASP A 104 -5.02 -4.08 -25.55
N ASP A 105 -6.04 -4.84 -25.92
CA ASP A 105 -5.94 -6.17 -26.55
C ASP A 105 -6.35 -6.16 -28.03
N SER A 106 -6.66 -4.99 -28.60
CA SER A 106 -7.18 -4.85 -29.97
C SER A 106 -6.26 -5.44 -31.05
N LYS A 107 -4.96 -5.52 -30.78
CA LYS A 107 -3.94 -6.05 -31.70
C LYS A 107 -3.68 -7.57 -31.56
N GLY A 108 -4.36 -8.26 -30.65
CA GLY A 108 -4.14 -9.69 -30.37
C GLY A 108 -2.87 -10.01 -29.57
N TYR A 109 -2.11 -9.00 -29.16
CA TYR A 109 -0.98 -9.09 -28.22
C TYR A 109 -0.84 -7.78 -27.44
N TYR A 110 -0.19 -7.81 -26.27
CA TYR A 110 0.01 -6.62 -25.43
C TYR A 110 1.36 -5.96 -25.73
N GLU A 111 1.33 -4.83 -26.44
CA GLU A 111 2.53 -4.03 -26.71
C GLU A 111 3.04 -3.32 -25.43
N ASN A 112 2.10 -2.83 -24.60
CA ASN A 112 2.38 -2.16 -23.33
C ASN A 112 1.43 -2.67 -22.23
N PRO A 113 1.62 -3.91 -21.75
CA PRO A 113 0.73 -4.47 -20.75
C PRO A 113 0.81 -3.67 -19.43
N ILE A 114 -0.36 -3.40 -18.88
CA ILE A 114 -0.54 -2.95 -17.51
C ILE A 114 -0.73 -4.19 -16.64
N TYR A 115 0.25 -4.42 -15.79
CA TYR A 115 0.25 -5.48 -14.80
C TYR A 115 -0.52 -5.01 -13.56
N ASN A 116 -1.45 -5.85 -13.13
CA ASN A 116 -2.28 -5.66 -11.97
C ASN A 116 -1.74 -6.56 -10.86
N TRP A 117 -1.04 -5.97 -9.89
CA TRP A 117 -0.56 -6.67 -8.71
C TRP A 117 -1.69 -6.80 -7.71
N VAL A 118 -2.02 -8.03 -7.32
CA VAL A 118 -3.13 -8.35 -6.42
C VAL A 118 -2.67 -8.19 -4.98
N LEU A 119 -3.40 -7.38 -4.23
CA LEU A 119 -3.05 -6.98 -2.87
C LEU A 119 -4.04 -7.57 -1.86
N ALA A 120 -3.52 -8.03 -0.73
CA ALA A 120 -4.32 -8.59 0.37
C ALA A 120 -3.76 -8.24 1.74
N ASN A 121 -4.55 -8.49 2.78
CA ASN A 121 -4.17 -8.31 4.18
C ASN A 121 -3.54 -6.92 4.48
N PRO A 122 -4.23 -5.81 4.11
CA PRO A 122 -3.71 -4.48 4.34
C PRO A 122 -3.63 -4.18 5.84
N ILE A 123 -2.57 -3.49 6.24
CA ILE A 123 -2.37 -2.98 7.60
C ILE A 123 -2.15 -1.47 7.48
N LEU A 124 -3.06 -0.70 8.05
CA LEU A 124 -2.86 0.73 8.31
C LEU A 124 -2.01 0.88 9.56
N PHE A 125 -0.93 1.65 9.48
CA PHE A 125 -0.10 1.92 10.65
C PHE A 125 -0.75 2.98 11.56
N PRO A 126 -0.63 2.82 12.90
CA PRO A 126 -1.20 3.77 13.85
C PRO A 126 -0.50 5.13 13.79
N GLU A 127 0.81 5.13 13.55
CA GLU A 127 1.58 6.34 13.26
C GLU A 127 2.30 6.18 11.91
N PRO A 128 2.24 7.20 11.02
CA PRO A 128 3.01 7.19 9.79
C PRO A 128 4.50 7.36 10.11
N ILE A 129 5.36 6.68 9.35
CA ILE A 129 6.81 6.72 9.56
C ILE A 129 7.46 7.60 8.48
N PRO A 130 8.00 8.78 8.84
CA PRO A 130 8.65 9.66 7.88
C PRO A 130 9.79 8.96 7.14
N ALA A 131 9.77 9.01 5.81
CA ALA A 131 10.80 8.40 4.97
C ALA A 131 10.85 9.05 3.59
N LYS A 132 12.04 9.15 3.00
CA LYS A 132 12.20 9.57 1.62
C LYS A 132 11.88 8.40 0.68
N GLY A 133 10.84 8.56 -0.13
CA GLY A 133 10.45 7.57 -1.13
C GLY A 133 11.51 7.38 -2.21
N LYS A 134 11.53 6.19 -2.82
CA LYS A 134 12.44 5.82 -3.92
C LYS A 134 11.67 5.13 -5.05
N LEU A 135 12.29 5.05 -6.23
CA LEU A 135 11.78 4.30 -7.38
C LEU A 135 11.93 2.80 -7.15
N SER A 136 11.06 2.03 -7.81
CA SER A 136 10.99 0.56 -7.70
C SER A 136 10.83 0.09 -6.25
N PHE A 137 10.99 -1.21 -5.99
CA PHE A 137 11.10 -1.69 -4.62
C PHE A 137 12.39 -1.21 -3.98
N TRP A 138 12.30 -0.72 -2.75
CA TRP A 138 13.45 -0.23 -1.99
C TRP A 138 13.47 -0.77 -0.57
N GLU A 139 14.65 -0.82 0.04
CA GLU A 139 14.82 -1.30 1.42
C GLU A 139 14.52 -0.20 2.44
N TYR A 140 13.68 -0.54 3.42
CA TYR A 140 13.53 0.23 4.64
C TYR A 140 14.06 -0.58 5.84
N PRO A 141 15.18 -0.17 6.46
CA PRO A 141 15.88 -0.98 7.46
C PRO A 141 15.20 -0.98 8.84
N ASN A 142 14.44 0.07 9.17
CA ASN A 142 13.92 0.27 10.52
C ASN A 142 12.66 -0.56 10.85
N ILE A 143 12.06 -1.21 9.84
CA ILE A 143 11.05 -2.25 10.03
C ILE A 143 11.64 -3.57 9.55
N ASN A 144 11.94 -4.45 10.49
CA ASN A 144 12.56 -5.74 10.26
C ASN A 144 12.24 -6.72 11.40
N SER A 145 12.51 -7.99 11.12
CA SER A 145 12.30 -9.11 12.02
C SER A 145 13.21 -10.27 11.60
N GLU A 146 13.50 -11.15 12.56
CA GLU A 146 14.28 -12.38 12.35
C GLU A 146 13.63 -13.48 13.19
N ASP A 147 13.35 -14.64 12.59
CA ASP A 147 12.72 -15.79 13.26
C ASP A 147 11.45 -15.45 14.09
N ASP A 148 10.55 -14.64 13.50
CA ASP A 148 9.33 -14.11 14.15
C ASP A 148 9.60 -13.22 15.38
N ILE A 149 10.81 -12.67 15.53
CA ILE A 149 11.20 -11.70 16.57
C ILE A 149 11.29 -10.29 15.97
N CYS A 150 10.65 -9.31 16.61
CA CYS A 150 10.68 -7.92 16.19
C CYS A 150 12.06 -7.28 16.41
N LEU A 151 12.65 -6.76 15.33
CA LEU A 151 13.92 -6.01 15.37
C LEU A 151 13.72 -4.50 15.10
N CYS A 152 12.48 -4.05 14.90
CA CYS A 152 12.15 -2.68 14.51
C CYS A 152 12.82 -1.63 15.39
N ASN A 153 13.40 -0.61 14.76
CA ASN A 153 14.01 0.56 15.41
C ASN A 153 13.27 1.82 14.96
N LEU A 154 12.13 2.08 15.61
CA LEU A 154 11.19 3.13 15.23
C LEU A 154 11.12 4.20 16.32
N VAL A 155 11.00 5.45 15.90
CA VAL A 155 10.75 6.58 16.80
C VAL A 155 9.24 6.83 16.84
N VAL A 156 8.51 5.90 17.45
CA VAL A 156 7.05 5.93 17.63
C VAL A 156 6.72 5.65 19.09
N ASN A 157 5.50 5.96 19.55
CA ASN A 157 5.11 5.59 20.90
C ASN A 157 5.03 4.07 21.02
N GLU A 158 5.65 3.49 22.05
CA GLU A 158 5.63 2.03 22.28
C GLU A 158 4.20 1.49 22.37
N ARG A 159 3.28 2.25 22.99
CA ARG A 159 1.85 1.89 23.08
C ARG A 159 1.17 1.76 21.71
N ASN A 160 1.72 2.41 20.68
CA ASN A 160 1.25 2.32 19.30
C ASN A 160 2.04 1.28 18.50
N GLN A 161 3.18 0.80 19.02
CA GLN A 161 4.00 -0.21 18.38
C GLN A 161 3.58 -1.64 18.74
N VAL A 162 2.97 -1.83 19.90
CA VAL A 162 2.69 -3.15 20.47
C VAL A 162 1.19 -3.39 20.57
N VAL A 163 0.75 -4.57 20.12
CA VAL A 163 -0.59 -5.09 20.37
C VAL A 163 -0.50 -6.40 21.14
N SER A 164 -1.28 -6.51 22.22
CA SER A 164 -1.28 -7.69 23.06
C SER A 164 -2.31 -8.72 22.62
N TYR A 165 -1.90 -9.99 22.58
CA TYR A 165 -2.73 -11.16 22.33
C TYR A 165 -2.92 -12.02 23.59
N GLY A 166 -2.66 -11.45 24.77
CA GLY A 166 -2.80 -12.11 26.07
C GLY A 166 -1.54 -12.88 26.47
N GLU A 167 -1.18 -13.93 25.73
CA GLU A 167 0.02 -14.76 26.03
C GLU A 167 1.30 -14.21 25.42
N TYR A 168 1.19 -13.41 24.36
CA TYR A 168 2.31 -12.77 23.68
C TYR A 168 1.88 -11.44 23.09
N ASP A 169 2.87 -10.60 22.82
CA ASP A 169 2.68 -9.32 22.16
C ASP A 169 3.24 -9.38 20.73
N ARG A 170 2.69 -8.57 19.82
CA ARG A 170 3.20 -8.43 18.44
C ARG A 170 3.42 -6.97 18.08
N CYS A 171 4.43 -6.74 17.25
CA CYS A 171 4.71 -5.44 16.67
C CYS A 171 3.70 -5.13 15.55
N VAL A 172 2.99 -4.01 15.64
CA VAL A 172 1.99 -3.58 14.65
C VAL A 172 2.62 -3.29 13.27
N TYR A 173 3.92 -2.99 13.23
CA TYR A 173 4.62 -2.58 12.02
C TYR A 173 5.22 -3.73 11.21
N CYS A 174 5.94 -4.65 11.86
CA CYS A 174 6.52 -5.83 11.19
C CYS A 174 5.67 -7.09 11.31
N GLY A 175 4.70 -7.12 12.24
CA GLY A 175 3.84 -8.28 12.50
C GLY A 175 4.46 -9.36 13.39
N SER A 176 5.77 -9.30 13.67
CA SER A 176 6.48 -10.30 14.47
C SER A 176 6.28 -10.14 15.98
N LYS A 177 6.61 -11.18 16.76
CA LYS A 177 6.52 -11.16 18.22
C LYS A 177 7.36 -10.03 18.82
N TRP A 178 6.77 -9.33 19.77
CA TRP A 178 7.42 -8.29 20.55
C TRP A 178 8.05 -8.92 21.79
N SER A 179 9.33 -8.64 22.02
CA SER A 179 10.09 -9.17 23.15
C SER A 179 11.13 -8.17 23.68
N LYS A 180 10.91 -6.88 23.43
CA LYS A 180 11.79 -5.79 23.87
C LYS A 180 11.32 -5.23 25.20
#